data_AF-A0A162ZWN6-F1
#
_entry.id   AF-A0A162ZWN6-F1
#
_cell.length_a   1.000
_cell.length_b   1.000
_cell.length_c   1.000
_cell.angle_alpha   90.00
_cell.angle_beta   90.00
_cell.angle_gamma   90.00
#
_symmetry.space_group_name_H-M   'P 1'
#
loop_
_entity.id
_entity.type
_entity.pdbx_description
1 polymer ?
#
loop_
_entity_poly.entity_id
_entity_poly.type
_entity_poly.pdbx_seq_one_letter_code
_entity_poly.pdbx_strand_id
1 'polypeptide(L)'
;MEKQKRGFKLSKVNWIFASIVIGISTLIFLKRDGINGFSIGYLFGSIVTSAIIPLFFALIVWLIKGRKEYSGTYTFNIVLTLMCFGMIKEIGSMSKEQSESVNSITKSVEEYKERINNEEDGLTAYKEHISNVDNGISKMIKNSTGNEQEVYINLQKFSNLNNSVMINWQKAYDSVLAPRILDYSVLNNQKEFDYQIGVLKYYRKQSESYKNHFENRKSIIIDLNKGIPENNQTLLGVMKGINKKDSIQKPVFKPFINSHISYGNNLIKIVEFLNLNSGKWEYENEELIFENSELETKYLELIDKITENENQVNKWTDELIKVM
;
A
#
# COMPACT_ATOMS: atom_id res chain seq x y z
N MET A 1 -75.95 -10.69 2.15
CA MET A 1 -74.67 -11.41 2.32
C MET A 1 -73.74 -10.56 3.17
N GLU A 2 -73.54 -10.92 4.43
CA GLU A 2 -72.51 -10.27 5.26
C GLU A 2 -71.13 -10.52 4.65
N LYS A 3 -70.45 -9.45 4.21
CA LYS A 3 -69.02 -9.54 3.89
C LYS A 3 -68.29 -9.78 5.20
N GLN A 4 -67.88 -11.03 5.47
CA GLN A 4 -66.93 -11.34 6.53
C GLN A 4 -65.72 -10.40 6.39
N LYS A 5 -65.54 -9.50 7.36
CA LYS A 5 -64.35 -8.64 7.45
C LYS A 5 -63.17 -9.53 7.86
N ARG A 6 -62.53 -10.18 6.88
CA ARG A 6 -61.30 -10.93 7.13
C ARG A 6 -60.20 -9.96 7.55
N GLY A 7 -59.46 -10.28 8.62
CA GLY A 7 -58.30 -9.52 9.07
C GLY A 7 -57.12 -9.65 8.12
N PHE A 8 -56.17 -8.72 8.19
CA PHE A 8 -54.91 -8.82 7.45
C PHE A 8 -54.13 -10.05 7.93
N LYS A 9 -53.82 -10.96 7.00
CA LYS A 9 -53.05 -12.17 7.31
C LYS A 9 -52.14 -12.51 6.13
N LEU A 10 -50.86 -12.64 6.40
CA LEU A 10 -49.89 -13.21 5.46
C LEU A 10 -49.98 -14.74 5.50
N SER A 11 -49.72 -15.39 4.37
CA SER A 11 -49.70 -16.85 4.29
C SER A 11 -48.42 -17.42 4.92
N LYS A 12 -48.44 -18.72 5.27
CA LYS A 12 -47.24 -19.43 5.71
C LYS A 12 -46.11 -19.35 4.67
N VAL A 13 -46.44 -19.33 3.39
CA VAL A 13 -45.48 -19.23 2.28
C VAL A 13 -44.75 -17.89 2.27
N ASN A 14 -45.43 -16.79 2.64
CA ASN A 14 -44.78 -15.47 2.73
C ASN A 14 -43.74 -15.43 3.84
N TRP A 15 -44.05 -16.04 4.99
CA TRP A 15 -43.12 -16.12 6.11
C TRP A 15 -41.92 -17.02 5.79
N ILE A 16 -42.14 -18.13 5.07
CA ILE A 16 -41.05 -18.98 4.58
C ILE A 16 -40.14 -18.18 3.62
N PHE A 17 -40.72 -17.42 2.69
CA PHE A 17 -39.94 -16.60 1.75
C PHE A 17 -39.15 -15.48 2.46
N ALA A 18 -39.76 -14.80 3.43
CA ALA A 18 -39.08 -13.84 4.30
C ALA A 18 -37.89 -14.47 5.04
N SER A 19 -38.08 -15.65 5.63
CA SER A 19 -37.00 -16.37 6.32
C SER A 19 -35.87 -16.79 5.38
N ILE A 20 -36.17 -17.18 4.14
CA ILE A 20 -35.14 -17.50 3.13
C ILE A 20 -34.34 -16.25 2.78
N VAL A 21 -34.99 -15.12 2.54
CA VAL A 21 -34.34 -13.85 2.21
C VAL A 21 -33.47 -13.37 3.37
N ILE A 22 -33.99 -13.44 4.59
CA ILE A 22 -33.25 -13.15 5.82
C ILE A 22 -32.05 -14.09 5.95
N GLY A 23 -32.23 -15.38 5.70
CA GLY A 23 -31.17 -16.39 5.77
C GLY A 23 -30.05 -16.15 4.75
N ILE A 24 -30.41 -15.80 3.50
CA ILE A 24 -29.44 -15.45 2.46
C ILE A 24 -28.69 -14.17 2.83
N SER A 25 -29.40 -13.12 3.25
CA SER A 25 -28.78 -11.88 3.71
C SER A 25 -27.83 -12.13 4.89
N THR A 26 -28.25 -12.97 5.82
CA THR A 26 -27.46 -13.36 6.99
C THR A 26 -26.22 -14.16 6.61
N LEU A 27 -26.34 -15.13 5.71
CA LEU A 27 -25.20 -15.91 5.22
C LEU A 27 -24.19 -15.04 4.47
N ILE A 28 -24.66 -14.12 3.63
CA ILE A 28 -23.80 -13.18 2.91
C ILE A 28 -23.06 -12.28 3.90
N PHE A 29 -23.78 -11.73 4.87
CA PHE A 29 -23.23 -10.80 5.86
C PHE A 29 -22.27 -11.50 6.83
N LEU A 30 -22.62 -12.67 7.35
CA LEU A 30 -21.74 -13.48 8.22
C LEU A 30 -20.49 -13.97 7.48
N LYS A 31 -20.60 -14.31 6.19
CA LYS A 31 -19.46 -14.67 5.35
C LYS A 31 -18.53 -13.47 5.10
N ARG A 32 -19.08 -12.25 5.02
CA ARG A 32 -18.32 -11.01 4.79
C ARG A 32 -17.67 -10.48 6.07
N ASP A 33 -18.43 -10.37 7.15
CA ASP A 33 -18.07 -9.56 8.32
C ASP A 33 -17.74 -10.39 9.58
N GLY A 34 -17.87 -11.71 9.50
CA GLY A 34 -17.66 -12.62 10.63
C GLY A 34 -18.67 -12.43 11.77
N ILE A 35 -18.46 -13.13 12.90
CA ILE A 35 -19.31 -13.02 14.09
C ILE A 35 -18.66 -12.02 15.06
N ASN A 36 -19.12 -10.77 15.07
CA ASN A 36 -18.75 -9.76 16.07
C ASN A 36 -19.99 -8.98 16.54
N GLY A 37 -19.88 -8.22 17.64
CA GLY A 37 -21.02 -7.54 18.27
C GLY A 37 -21.71 -6.49 17.37
N PHE A 38 -20.95 -5.82 16.51
CA PHE A 38 -21.48 -4.89 15.50
C PHE A 38 -22.24 -5.64 14.40
N SER A 39 -21.67 -6.76 13.91
CA SER A 39 -22.28 -7.60 12.89
C SER A 39 -23.59 -8.22 13.36
N ILE A 40 -23.67 -8.63 14.63
CA ILE A 40 -24.90 -9.13 15.26
C ILE A 40 -25.94 -8.03 15.40
N GLY A 41 -25.53 -6.81 15.79
CA GLY A 41 -26.42 -5.65 15.88
C GLY A 41 -26.98 -5.21 14.52
N TYR A 42 -26.14 -5.15 13.50
CA TYR A 42 -26.55 -4.85 12.12
C TYR A 42 -27.45 -5.96 11.56
N LEU A 43 -27.13 -7.23 11.84
CA LEU A 43 -28.00 -8.36 11.50
C LEU A 43 -29.39 -8.23 12.11
N PHE A 44 -29.47 -7.92 13.41
CA PHE A 44 -30.75 -7.69 14.08
C PHE A 44 -31.52 -6.53 13.44
N GLY A 45 -30.85 -5.40 13.18
CA GLY A 45 -31.45 -4.26 12.48
C GLY A 45 -31.95 -4.61 11.07
N SER A 46 -31.15 -5.34 10.30
CA SER A 46 -31.48 -5.81 8.94
C SER A 46 -32.67 -6.77 8.95
N ILE A 47 -32.72 -7.73 9.88
CA ILE A 47 -33.83 -8.68 10.05
C ILE A 47 -35.13 -7.94 10.39
N VAL A 48 -35.06 -7.02 11.34
CA VAL A 48 -36.20 -6.20 11.76
C VAL A 48 -36.70 -5.34 10.60
N THR A 49 -35.80 -4.70 9.85
CA THR A 49 -36.15 -3.82 8.73
C THR A 49 -36.71 -4.61 7.54
N SER A 50 -36.13 -5.77 7.23
CA SER A 50 -36.55 -6.68 6.15
C SER A 50 -37.88 -7.38 6.43
N ALA A 51 -38.29 -7.48 7.69
CA ALA A 51 -39.62 -7.99 8.06
C ALA A 51 -40.66 -6.86 8.16
N ILE A 52 -40.30 -5.71 8.73
CA ILE A 52 -41.24 -4.62 9.03
C ILE A 52 -41.61 -3.82 7.77
N ILE A 53 -40.64 -3.46 6.91
CA ILE A 53 -40.91 -2.63 5.73
C ILE A 53 -41.89 -3.33 4.76
N PRO A 54 -41.65 -4.58 4.32
CA PRO A 54 -42.60 -5.27 3.43
C PRO A 54 -43.97 -5.46 4.08
N LEU A 55 -44.03 -5.67 5.40
CA LEU A 55 -45.27 -5.85 6.15
C LEU A 55 -46.07 -4.55 6.26
N PHE A 56 -45.39 -3.41 6.45
CA PHE A 56 -45.99 -2.08 6.43
C PHE A 56 -46.59 -1.74 5.06
N PHE A 57 -45.84 -1.94 3.97
CA PHE A 57 -46.36 -1.72 2.62
C PHE A 57 -47.50 -2.67 2.25
N ALA A 58 -47.40 -3.94 2.64
CA ALA A 58 -48.46 -4.92 2.47
C ALA A 58 -49.76 -4.53 3.18
N LEU A 59 -49.66 -3.99 4.40
CA LEU A 59 -50.79 -3.51 5.19
C LEU A 59 -51.46 -2.30 4.53
N ILE A 60 -50.66 -1.32 4.07
CA ILE A 60 -51.17 -0.13 3.36
C ILE A 60 -51.93 -0.53 2.10
N VAL A 61 -51.34 -1.39 1.26
CA VAL A 61 -51.97 -1.80 0.00
C VAL A 61 -53.24 -2.62 0.25
N TRP A 62 -53.26 -3.45 1.28
CA TRP A 62 -54.45 -4.18 1.69
C TRP A 62 -55.59 -3.25 2.13
N LEU A 63 -55.29 -2.18 2.86
CA LEU A 63 -56.27 -1.14 3.23
C LEU A 63 -56.80 -0.40 2.00
N ILE A 64 -55.91 0.06 1.11
CA ILE A 64 -56.27 0.82 -0.11
C ILE A 64 -57.11 -0.03 -1.07
N LYS A 65 -56.81 -1.33 -1.23
CA LYS A 65 -57.54 -2.23 -2.12
C LYS A 65 -58.87 -2.73 -1.52
N GLY A 66 -59.31 -2.16 -0.41
CA GLY A 66 -60.59 -2.51 0.21
C GLY A 66 -60.59 -3.90 0.86
N ARG A 67 -59.46 -4.29 1.45
CA ARG A 67 -59.26 -5.58 2.14
C ARG A 67 -59.41 -6.81 1.24
N LYS A 68 -59.14 -6.64 -0.06
CA LYS A 68 -59.15 -7.74 -1.05
C LYS A 68 -58.18 -8.85 -0.67
N GLU A 69 -58.62 -10.09 -0.87
CA GLU A 69 -57.81 -11.29 -0.62
C GLU A 69 -56.53 -11.24 -1.44
N TYR A 70 -55.42 -11.71 -0.87
CA TYR A 70 -54.08 -11.77 -1.47
C TYR A 70 -53.40 -10.44 -1.85
N SER A 71 -54.09 -9.29 -1.82
CA SER A 71 -53.49 -7.99 -2.16
C SER A 71 -52.25 -7.66 -1.31
N GLY A 72 -52.34 -7.82 0.01
CA GLY A 72 -51.19 -7.66 0.91
C GLY A 72 -50.09 -8.70 0.69
N THR A 73 -50.47 -9.95 0.42
CA THR A 73 -49.55 -11.06 0.11
C THR A 73 -48.68 -10.78 -1.12
N TYR A 74 -49.29 -10.26 -2.20
CA TYR A 74 -48.55 -9.93 -3.42
C TYR A 74 -47.61 -8.74 -3.20
N THR A 75 -48.08 -7.69 -2.52
CA THR A 75 -47.24 -6.52 -2.21
C THR A 75 -46.07 -6.88 -1.30
N PHE A 76 -46.30 -7.71 -0.28
CA PHE A 76 -45.24 -8.21 0.60
C PHE A 76 -44.12 -8.88 -0.19
N ASN A 77 -44.47 -9.80 -1.09
CA ASN A 77 -43.50 -10.53 -1.90
C ASN A 77 -42.77 -9.61 -2.91
N ILE A 78 -43.47 -8.65 -3.53
CA ILE A 78 -42.86 -7.71 -4.48
C ILE A 78 -41.81 -6.84 -3.77
N VAL A 79 -42.15 -6.27 -2.61
CA VAL A 79 -41.24 -5.41 -1.85
C VAL A 79 -40.03 -6.22 -1.37
N LEU A 80 -40.24 -7.44 -0.86
CA LEU A 80 -39.15 -8.32 -0.42
C LEU A 80 -38.18 -8.66 -1.57
N THR A 81 -38.71 -8.97 -2.76
CA THR A 81 -37.89 -9.25 -3.95
C THR A 81 -37.10 -8.03 -4.42
N LEU A 82 -37.68 -6.83 -4.37
CA LEU A 82 -36.97 -5.59 -4.71
C LEU A 82 -35.83 -5.30 -3.72
N MET A 83 -36.04 -5.58 -2.43
CA MET A 83 -34.98 -5.48 -1.41
C MET A 83 -33.84 -6.47 -1.69
N CYS A 84 -34.14 -7.70 -2.10
CA CYS A 84 -33.12 -8.66 -2.55
C CYS A 84 -32.29 -8.13 -3.72
N PHE A 85 -32.94 -7.58 -4.75
CA PHE A 85 -32.22 -6.99 -5.88
C PHE A 85 -31.40 -5.76 -5.48
N GLY A 86 -31.89 -4.93 -4.54
CA GLY A 86 -31.13 -3.82 -3.95
C GLY A 86 -29.84 -4.30 -3.27
N MET A 87 -29.94 -5.32 -2.42
CA MET A 87 -28.78 -5.91 -1.74
C MET A 87 -27.79 -6.54 -2.73
N ILE A 88 -28.27 -7.26 -3.75
CA ILE A 88 -27.42 -7.83 -4.81
C ILE A 88 -26.70 -6.73 -5.61
N LYS A 89 -27.41 -5.63 -5.93
CA LYS A 89 -26.85 -4.48 -6.64
C LYS A 89 -25.77 -3.78 -5.81
N GLU A 90 -26.00 -3.60 -4.51
CA GLU A 90 -25.05 -2.99 -3.58
C GLU A 90 -23.76 -3.81 -3.46
N ILE A 91 -23.90 -5.13 -3.30
CA ILE A 91 -22.77 -6.09 -3.33
C ILE A 91 -22.02 -6.01 -4.67
N GLY A 92 -22.76 -5.95 -5.78
CA GLY A 92 -22.19 -5.80 -7.12
C GLY A 92 -21.41 -4.50 -7.29
N SER A 93 -21.91 -3.37 -6.78
CA SER A 93 -21.21 -2.09 -6.81
C SER A 93 -19.95 -2.08 -5.94
N MET A 94 -20.00 -2.67 -4.74
CA MET A 94 -18.84 -2.77 -3.84
C MET A 94 -17.73 -3.61 -4.47
N SER A 95 -18.07 -4.77 -5.04
CA SER A 95 -17.12 -5.65 -5.73
C SER A 95 -16.50 -4.97 -6.96
N LYS A 96 -17.32 -4.24 -7.73
CA LYS A 96 -16.84 -3.47 -8.89
C LYS A 96 -15.87 -2.37 -8.47
N GLU A 97 -16.19 -1.61 -7.43
CA GLU A 97 -15.32 -0.51 -6.95
C GLU A 97 -14.01 -1.02 -6.34
N GLN A 98 -14.02 -2.17 -5.67
CA GLN A 98 -12.80 -2.86 -5.25
C GLN A 98 -11.95 -3.28 -6.44
N SER A 99 -12.55 -3.85 -7.49
CA SER A 99 -11.83 -4.22 -8.73
C SER A 99 -11.24 -2.99 -9.43
N GLU A 100 -11.99 -1.90 -9.55
CA GLU A 100 -11.49 -0.63 -10.10
C GLU A 100 -10.33 -0.07 -9.28
N SER A 101 -10.39 -0.17 -7.95
CA SER A 101 -9.30 0.26 -7.06
C SER A 101 -8.03 -0.56 -7.30
N VAL A 102 -8.12 -1.89 -7.37
CA VAL A 102 -6.98 -2.77 -7.69
C VAL A 102 -6.41 -2.47 -9.08
N ASN A 103 -7.28 -2.27 -10.08
CA ASN A 103 -6.85 -1.93 -11.44
C ASN A 103 -6.13 -0.58 -11.48
N SER A 104 -6.61 0.43 -10.74
CA SER A 104 -5.97 1.74 -10.67
C SER A 104 -4.57 1.68 -10.04
N ILE A 105 -4.42 0.91 -8.96
CA ILE A 105 -3.12 0.66 -8.32
C ILE A 105 -2.19 -0.05 -9.30
N THR A 106 -2.68 -1.08 -10.00
CA THR A 106 -1.88 -1.85 -10.96
C THR A 106 -1.41 -0.98 -12.12
N LYS A 107 -2.31 -0.18 -12.71
CA LYS A 107 -1.97 0.78 -13.77
C LYS A 107 -0.93 1.80 -13.31
N SER A 108 -1.05 2.29 -12.07
CA SER A 108 -0.08 3.26 -11.53
C SER A 108 1.34 2.68 -11.39
N VAL A 109 1.50 1.35 -11.24
CA VAL A 109 2.82 0.70 -11.23
C VAL A 109 3.41 0.70 -12.65
N GLU A 110 2.60 0.43 -13.66
CA GLU A 110 3.02 0.45 -15.06
C GLU A 110 3.42 1.87 -15.49
N GLU A 111 2.61 2.87 -15.16
CA GLU A 111 2.90 4.29 -15.41
C GLU A 111 4.18 4.74 -14.70
N TYR A 112 4.37 4.34 -13.43
CA TYR A 112 5.59 4.63 -12.69
C TYR A 112 6.83 4.01 -13.36
N LYS A 113 6.73 2.75 -13.79
CA LYS A 113 7.80 2.03 -14.49
C LYS A 113 8.17 2.71 -15.82
N GLU A 114 7.17 3.14 -16.59
CA GLU A 114 7.38 3.85 -17.85
C GLU A 114 8.11 5.18 -17.63
N ARG A 115 7.69 5.97 -16.63
CA ARG A 115 8.32 7.26 -16.33
C ARG A 115 9.76 7.15 -15.87
N ILE A 116 10.09 6.15 -15.04
CA ILE A 116 11.49 5.91 -14.63
C ILE A 116 12.35 5.48 -15.82
N ASN A 117 11.82 4.64 -16.73
CA ASN A 117 12.55 4.23 -17.94
C ASN A 117 12.84 5.39 -18.89
N ASN A 118 12.00 6.43 -18.89
CA ASN A 118 12.17 7.62 -19.72
C ASN A 118 12.99 8.72 -19.02
N GLU A 119 13.66 8.42 -17.91
CA GLU A 119 14.50 9.36 -17.13
C GLU A 119 13.76 10.63 -16.66
N GLU A 120 12.43 10.56 -16.50
CA GLU A 120 11.68 11.65 -15.88
C GLU A 120 11.97 11.74 -14.37
N ASP A 121 11.59 12.86 -13.73
CA ASP A 121 11.73 13.05 -12.27
C ASP A 121 11.07 11.89 -11.48
N GLY A 122 11.91 10.95 -11.06
CA GLY A 122 11.50 9.73 -10.37
C GLY A 122 10.84 9.98 -9.02
N LEU A 123 11.15 11.09 -8.34
CA LEU A 123 10.52 11.44 -7.08
C LEU A 123 9.08 11.91 -7.29
N THR A 124 8.84 12.71 -8.34
CA THR A 124 7.49 13.14 -8.71
C THR A 124 6.65 11.95 -9.17
N ALA A 125 7.20 11.10 -10.04
CA ALA A 125 6.53 9.88 -10.49
C ALA A 125 6.18 8.94 -9.31
N TYR A 126 7.08 8.79 -8.34
CA TYR A 126 6.83 8.00 -7.13
C TYR A 126 5.73 8.60 -6.25
N LYS A 127 5.73 9.91 -6.03
CA LYS A 127 4.69 10.59 -5.22
C LYS A 127 3.30 10.42 -5.82
N GLU A 128 3.17 10.52 -7.14
CA GLU A 128 1.91 10.27 -7.84
C GLU A 128 1.45 8.81 -7.68
N HIS A 129 2.37 7.86 -7.87
CA HIS A 129 2.09 6.44 -7.65
C HIS A 129 1.59 6.18 -6.22
N ILE A 130 2.26 6.71 -5.21
CA ILE A 130 1.86 6.53 -3.80
C ILE A 130 0.50 7.19 -3.50
N SER A 131 0.21 8.36 -4.09
CA SER A 131 -1.11 8.98 -3.99
C SER A 131 -2.22 8.08 -4.55
N ASN A 132 -1.97 7.43 -5.69
CA ASN A 132 -2.91 6.47 -6.28
C ASN A 132 -3.09 5.22 -5.41
N VAL A 133 -2.01 4.71 -4.82
CA VAL A 133 -2.06 3.61 -3.85
C VAL A 133 -2.89 4.00 -2.62
N ASP A 134 -2.65 5.17 -2.03
CA ASP A 134 -3.36 5.63 -0.84
C ASP A 134 -4.86 5.85 -1.11
N ASN A 135 -5.18 6.44 -2.26
CA ASN A 135 -6.56 6.59 -2.73
C ASN A 135 -7.25 5.24 -2.95
N GLY A 136 -6.56 4.29 -3.58
CA GLY A 136 -7.07 2.94 -3.83
C GLY A 136 -7.34 2.18 -2.54
N ILE A 137 -6.41 2.21 -1.59
CA ILE A 137 -6.59 1.59 -0.27
C ILE A 137 -7.71 2.30 0.51
N SER A 138 -7.78 3.63 0.47
CA SER A 138 -8.85 4.39 1.13
C SER A 138 -10.25 4.01 0.65
N LYS A 139 -10.42 3.74 -0.65
CA LYS A 139 -11.68 3.21 -1.19
C LYS A 139 -11.97 1.80 -0.68
N MET A 140 -10.96 0.92 -0.64
CA MET A 140 -11.12 -0.42 -0.07
C MET A 140 -11.52 -0.37 1.41
N ILE A 141 -10.96 0.55 2.19
CA ILE A 141 -11.34 0.78 3.60
C ILE A 141 -12.80 1.23 3.71
N LYS A 142 -13.25 2.17 2.89
CA LYS A 142 -14.65 2.64 2.90
C LYS A 142 -15.65 1.54 2.55
N ASN A 143 -15.24 0.60 1.71
CA ASN A 143 -16.09 -0.46 1.17
C ASN A 143 -15.92 -1.81 1.87
N SER A 144 -15.20 -1.86 2.98
CA SER A 144 -15.00 -3.07 3.79
C SER A 144 -15.47 -2.82 5.22
N THR A 145 -15.73 -3.89 5.96
CA THR A 145 -16.05 -3.78 7.39
C THR A 145 -15.33 -4.88 8.20
N GLY A 146 -15.36 -4.77 9.54
CA GLY A 146 -14.79 -5.76 10.43
C GLY A 146 -13.29 -6.01 10.19
N ASN A 147 -12.87 -7.27 10.29
CA ASN A 147 -11.46 -7.65 10.17
C ASN A 147 -10.88 -7.38 8.77
N GLU A 148 -11.68 -7.42 7.71
CA GLU A 148 -11.24 -7.07 6.36
C GLU A 148 -10.82 -5.59 6.29
N GLN A 149 -11.66 -4.71 6.84
CA GLN A 149 -11.35 -3.28 6.91
C GLN A 149 -10.10 -3.01 7.73
N GLU A 150 -9.92 -3.72 8.83
CA GLU A 150 -8.72 -3.60 9.67
C GLU A 150 -7.45 -4.01 8.89
N VAL A 151 -7.50 -5.06 8.07
CA VAL A 151 -6.38 -5.44 7.18
C VAL A 151 -6.05 -4.29 6.22
N TYR A 152 -7.04 -3.65 5.60
CA TYR A 152 -6.79 -2.53 4.67
C TYR A 152 -6.24 -1.28 5.38
N ILE A 153 -6.73 -0.96 6.58
CA ILE A 153 -6.17 0.11 7.42
C ILE A 153 -4.70 -0.19 7.73
N ASN A 154 -4.38 -1.43 8.09
CA ASN A 154 -3.00 -1.83 8.37
C ASN A 154 -2.12 -1.84 7.11
N LEU A 155 -2.69 -2.16 5.94
CA LEU A 155 -2.00 -2.04 4.66
C LEU A 155 -1.70 -0.57 4.32
N GLN A 156 -2.60 0.36 4.64
CA GLN A 156 -2.36 1.80 4.49
C GLN A 156 -1.22 2.26 5.40
N LYS A 157 -1.20 1.84 6.67
CA LYS A 157 -0.08 2.12 7.59
C LYS A 157 1.24 1.58 7.05
N PHE A 158 1.24 0.36 6.52
CA PHE A 158 2.41 -0.23 5.88
C PHE A 158 2.87 0.55 4.65
N SER A 159 1.95 0.99 3.77
CA SER A 159 2.24 1.86 2.63
C SER A 159 2.91 3.16 3.07
N ASN A 160 2.38 3.81 4.12
CA ASN A 160 2.93 5.04 4.67
C ASN A 160 4.34 4.85 5.25
N LEU A 161 4.62 3.73 5.90
CA LEU A 161 5.97 3.38 6.34
C LEU A 161 6.93 3.21 5.16
N ASN A 162 6.52 2.50 4.10
CA ASN A 162 7.32 2.36 2.88
C ASN A 162 7.65 3.72 2.26
N ASN A 163 6.64 4.58 2.12
CA ASN A 163 6.78 5.92 1.56
C ASN A 163 7.78 6.77 2.36
N SER A 164 7.65 6.77 3.69
CA SER A 164 8.57 7.50 4.57
C SER A 164 10.02 7.06 4.41
N VAL A 165 10.26 5.74 4.42
CA VAL A 165 11.60 5.18 4.26
C VAL A 165 12.19 5.50 2.88
N MET A 166 11.40 5.36 1.81
CA MET A 166 11.85 5.68 0.44
C MET A 166 12.19 7.16 0.30
N ILE A 167 11.31 8.07 0.73
CA ILE A 167 11.53 9.52 0.61
C ILE A 167 12.78 9.94 1.40
N ASN A 168 12.97 9.40 2.61
CA ASN A 168 14.16 9.72 3.41
C ASN A 168 15.44 9.22 2.76
N TRP A 169 15.41 8.04 2.15
CA TRP A 169 16.53 7.50 1.39
C TRP A 169 16.83 8.33 0.14
N GLN A 170 15.81 8.66 -0.66
CA GLN A 170 15.97 9.47 -1.88
C GLN A 170 16.57 10.85 -1.56
N LYS A 171 16.02 11.56 -0.56
CA LYS A 171 16.58 12.86 -0.13
C LYS A 171 18.04 12.76 0.28
N ALA A 172 18.42 11.67 0.94
CA ALA A 172 19.80 11.44 1.34
C ALA A 172 20.70 11.18 0.13
N TYR A 173 20.21 10.44 -0.87
CA TYR A 173 20.89 10.24 -2.14
C TYR A 173 21.02 11.54 -2.95
N ASP A 174 19.95 12.33 -3.07
CA ASP A 174 19.97 13.65 -3.73
C ASP A 174 21.00 14.59 -3.08
N SER A 175 21.16 14.49 -1.75
CA SER A 175 22.17 15.27 -1.01
C SER A 175 23.60 14.88 -1.38
N VAL A 176 23.83 13.61 -1.78
CA VAL A 176 25.14 13.13 -2.26
C VAL A 176 25.38 13.57 -3.71
N LEU A 177 24.33 13.66 -4.53
CA LEU A 177 24.42 14.15 -5.91
C LEU A 177 24.56 15.68 -6.00
N ALA A 178 24.46 16.40 -4.89
CA ALA A 178 24.64 17.84 -4.88
C ALA A 178 26.05 18.21 -5.38
N PRO A 179 26.21 19.21 -6.26
CA PRO A 179 27.51 19.56 -6.86
C PRO A 179 28.65 19.84 -5.87
N ARG A 180 28.30 20.19 -4.62
CA ARG A 180 29.26 20.46 -3.55
C ARG A 180 29.98 19.21 -3.04
N ILE A 181 29.37 18.03 -3.15
CA ILE A 181 29.96 16.80 -2.61
C ILE A 181 31.09 16.34 -3.54
N LEU A 182 32.27 16.10 -2.96
CA LEU A 182 33.53 15.85 -3.69
C LEU A 182 33.96 17.00 -4.61
N ASP A 183 33.48 18.23 -4.37
CA ASP A 183 34.05 19.41 -4.99
C ASP A 183 35.39 19.75 -4.29
N TYR A 184 36.49 19.43 -4.97
CA TYR A 184 37.85 19.63 -4.45
C TYR A 184 38.21 21.11 -4.28
N SER A 185 37.53 22.02 -5.00
CA SER A 185 37.79 23.47 -4.89
C SER A 185 37.36 24.04 -3.53
N VAL A 186 36.37 23.41 -2.88
CA VAL A 186 35.87 23.83 -1.56
C VAL A 186 36.39 22.99 -0.40
N LEU A 187 36.95 21.80 -0.67
CA LEU A 187 37.52 20.86 0.32
C LEU A 187 38.88 21.32 0.88
N ASN A 188 38.96 22.55 1.36
CA ASN A 188 40.20 23.21 1.79
C ASN A 188 40.28 23.48 3.30
N ASN A 189 39.26 23.09 4.07
CA ASN A 189 39.23 23.33 5.51
C ASN A 189 38.43 22.25 6.26
N GLN A 190 38.71 22.11 7.57
CA GLN A 190 38.09 21.08 8.42
C GLN A 190 36.56 21.13 8.44
N LYS A 191 35.95 22.32 8.40
CA LYS A 191 34.48 22.45 8.43
C LYS A 191 33.85 21.85 7.18
N GLU A 192 34.49 22.00 6.02
CA GLU A 192 34.00 21.41 4.78
C GLU A 192 34.13 19.89 4.82
N PHE A 193 35.28 19.35 5.26
CA PHE A 193 35.45 17.90 5.43
C PHE A 193 34.38 17.33 6.36
N ASP A 194 34.15 17.94 7.52
CA ASP A 194 33.14 17.50 8.48
C ASP A 194 31.73 17.54 7.90
N TYR A 195 31.39 18.58 7.14
CA TYR A 195 30.11 18.71 6.46
C TYR A 195 29.89 17.58 5.46
N GLN A 196 30.83 17.38 4.53
CA GLN A 196 30.68 16.36 3.48
C GLN A 196 30.67 14.95 4.08
N ILE A 197 31.55 14.65 5.05
CA ILE A 197 31.53 13.38 5.80
C ILE A 197 30.17 13.19 6.50
N GLY A 198 29.59 14.25 7.07
CA GLY A 198 28.26 14.23 7.68
C GLY A 198 27.15 13.84 6.70
N VAL A 199 27.14 14.45 5.51
CA VAL A 199 26.19 14.13 4.43
C VAL A 199 26.32 12.66 3.99
N LEU A 200 27.55 12.21 3.75
CA LEU A 200 27.83 10.84 3.31
C LEU A 200 27.47 9.79 4.38
N LYS A 201 27.75 10.07 5.66
CA LYS A 201 27.33 9.22 6.79
C LYS A 201 25.81 9.15 6.91
N TYR A 202 25.11 10.26 6.68
CA TYR A 202 23.65 10.29 6.67
C TYR A 202 23.08 9.41 5.54
N TYR A 203 23.60 9.54 4.32
CA TYR A 203 23.21 8.71 3.19
C TYR A 203 23.44 7.21 3.42
N ARG A 204 24.61 6.82 3.95
CA ARG A 204 24.87 5.43 4.33
C ARG A 204 23.85 4.91 5.34
N LYS A 205 23.58 5.69 6.39
CA LYS A 205 22.61 5.33 7.43
C LYS A 205 21.20 5.16 6.87
N GLN A 206 20.76 6.03 5.96
CA GLN A 206 19.45 5.88 5.32
C GLN A 206 19.40 4.65 4.40
N SER A 207 20.51 4.31 3.72
CA SER A 207 20.59 3.09 2.90
C SER A 207 20.50 1.83 3.75
N GLU A 208 21.16 1.80 4.92
CA GLU A 208 21.02 0.71 5.91
C GLU A 208 19.59 0.63 6.47
N SER A 209 18.97 1.78 6.76
CA SER A 209 17.57 1.83 7.20
C SER A 209 16.62 1.26 6.14
N TYR A 210 16.82 1.60 4.86
CA TYR A 210 16.00 1.08 3.77
C TYR A 210 16.18 -0.42 3.58
N LYS A 211 17.43 -0.91 3.64
CA LYS A 211 17.74 -2.34 3.64
C LYS A 211 17.00 -3.07 4.76
N ASN A 212 17.14 -2.59 6.00
CA ASN A 212 16.52 -3.22 7.16
C ASN A 212 14.99 -3.23 7.06
N HIS A 213 14.39 -2.13 6.60
CA HIS A 213 12.95 -2.05 6.38
C HIS A 213 12.49 -3.08 5.34
N PHE A 214 13.18 -3.18 4.20
CA PHE A 214 12.84 -4.14 3.15
C PHE A 214 12.99 -5.59 3.60
N GLU A 215 14.06 -5.93 4.34
CA GLU A 215 14.28 -7.28 4.85
C GLU A 215 13.21 -7.69 5.87
N ASN A 216 12.73 -6.74 6.67
CA ASN A 216 11.73 -6.96 7.71
C ASN A 216 10.28 -6.71 7.29
N ARG A 217 10.01 -6.33 6.03
CA ARG A 217 8.67 -5.94 5.55
C ARG A 217 7.57 -6.98 5.81
N LYS A 218 7.93 -8.27 5.77
CA LYS A 218 7.02 -9.37 6.13
C LYS A 218 6.68 -9.37 7.63
N SER A 219 7.69 -9.19 8.49
CA SER A 219 7.48 -9.10 9.95
C SER A 219 6.61 -7.91 10.29
N ILE A 220 6.88 -6.75 9.68
CA ILE A 220 6.10 -5.52 9.90
C ILE A 220 4.61 -5.78 9.66
N ILE A 221 4.25 -6.51 8.60
CA ILE A 221 2.85 -6.81 8.30
C ILE A 221 2.25 -7.82 9.24
N ILE A 222 3.00 -8.84 9.64
CA ILE A 222 2.56 -9.77 10.68
C ILE A 222 2.29 -9.00 11.99
N ASP A 223 3.22 -8.13 12.38
CA ASP A 223 3.12 -7.30 13.58
C ASP A 223 1.92 -6.35 13.55
N LEU A 224 1.70 -5.69 12.41
CA LEU A 224 0.54 -4.81 12.21
C LEU A 224 -0.80 -5.57 12.30
N ASN A 225 -0.82 -6.87 12.01
CA ASN A 225 -2.05 -7.67 11.94
C ASN A 225 -2.17 -8.74 13.05
N LYS A 226 -1.42 -8.63 14.15
CA LYS A 226 -1.44 -9.61 15.26
C LYS A 226 -2.82 -9.91 15.87
N GLY A 227 -3.75 -8.96 15.80
CA GLY A 227 -5.12 -9.12 16.31
C GLY A 227 -6.10 -9.77 15.34
N ILE A 228 -5.69 -10.01 14.09
CA ILE A 228 -6.57 -10.48 13.02
C ILE A 228 -6.50 -12.02 12.93
N PRO A 229 -7.65 -12.73 12.82
CA PRO A 229 -7.67 -14.18 12.70
C PRO A 229 -6.84 -14.68 11.50
N GLU A 230 -6.05 -15.73 11.73
CA GLU A 230 -5.14 -16.29 10.71
C GLU A 230 -5.86 -16.80 9.44
N ASN A 231 -7.12 -17.17 9.55
CA ASN A 231 -7.95 -17.63 8.43
C ASN A 231 -8.62 -16.50 7.63
N ASN A 232 -8.37 -15.23 7.99
CA ASN A 232 -8.88 -14.08 7.26
C ASN A 232 -8.36 -14.08 5.80
N GLN A 233 -9.27 -14.15 4.84
CA GLN A 233 -8.92 -14.32 3.42
C GLN A 233 -8.16 -13.12 2.86
N THR A 234 -8.46 -11.91 3.32
CA THR A 234 -7.78 -10.68 2.90
C THR A 234 -6.33 -10.67 3.37
N LEU A 235 -6.08 -11.02 4.64
CA LEU A 235 -4.72 -11.13 5.18
C LEU A 235 -3.92 -12.22 4.46
N LEU A 236 -4.53 -13.38 4.20
CA LEU A 236 -3.89 -14.46 3.42
C LEU A 236 -3.53 -13.98 2.00
N GLY A 237 -4.41 -13.19 1.37
CA GLY A 237 -4.17 -12.56 0.08
C GLY A 237 -2.97 -11.59 0.10
N VAL A 238 -2.93 -10.69 1.09
CA VAL A 238 -1.81 -9.75 1.29
C VAL A 238 -0.49 -10.51 1.49
N MET A 239 -0.49 -11.50 2.39
CA MET A 239 0.71 -12.30 2.68
C MET A 239 1.17 -13.10 1.45
N LYS A 240 0.25 -13.66 0.66
CA LYS A 240 0.59 -14.33 -0.61
C LYS A 240 1.23 -13.36 -1.60
N GLY A 241 0.66 -12.15 -1.75
CA GLY A 241 1.21 -11.11 -2.63
C GLY A 241 2.63 -10.73 -2.25
N ILE A 242 2.88 -10.54 -0.95
CA ILE A 242 4.20 -10.14 -0.44
C ILE A 242 5.21 -11.26 -0.55
N ASN A 243 4.87 -12.49 -0.18
CA ASN A 243 5.77 -13.63 -0.36
C ASN A 243 6.17 -13.80 -1.85
N LYS A 244 5.23 -13.60 -2.78
CA LYS A 244 5.50 -13.65 -4.24
C LYS A 244 6.42 -12.51 -4.69
N LYS A 245 6.17 -11.27 -4.24
CA LYS A 245 7.03 -10.14 -4.60
C LYS A 245 8.41 -10.26 -3.95
N ASP A 246 8.51 -10.74 -2.70
CA ASP A 246 9.76 -11.07 -2.02
C ASP A 246 10.61 -12.05 -2.81
N SER A 247 10.03 -13.16 -3.29
CA SER A 247 10.80 -14.18 -4.02
C SER A 247 11.42 -13.67 -5.31
N ILE A 248 10.85 -12.61 -5.89
CA ILE A 248 11.30 -12.01 -7.15
C ILE A 248 12.26 -10.84 -6.87
N GLN A 249 11.91 -9.94 -5.95
CA GLN A 249 12.62 -8.69 -5.73
C GLN A 249 13.82 -8.83 -4.77
N LYS A 250 13.77 -9.71 -3.76
CA LYS A 250 14.89 -9.85 -2.79
C LYS A 250 16.24 -10.16 -3.44
N PRO A 251 16.33 -11.09 -4.42
CA PRO A 251 17.59 -11.39 -5.09
C PRO A 251 18.25 -10.20 -5.79
N VAL A 252 17.45 -9.20 -6.20
CA VAL A 252 17.91 -8.01 -6.92
C VAL A 252 18.13 -6.83 -5.96
N PHE A 253 17.18 -6.60 -5.05
CA PHE A 253 17.22 -5.48 -4.11
C PHE A 253 18.39 -5.57 -3.13
N LYS A 254 18.75 -6.78 -2.66
CA LYS A 254 19.86 -6.95 -1.70
C LYS A 254 21.21 -6.50 -2.30
N PRO A 255 21.62 -6.98 -3.48
CA PRO A 255 22.79 -6.44 -4.18
C PRO A 255 22.70 -4.94 -4.47
N PHE A 256 21.55 -4.44 -4.92
CA PHE A 256 21.30 -3.01 -5.17
C PHE A 256 21.65 -2.16 -3.94
N ILE A 257 20.97 -2.40 -2.81
CA ILE A 257 21.14 -1.55 -1.62
C ILE A 257 22.52 -1.74 -0.97
N ASN A 258 23.13 -2.92 -1.06
CA ASN A 258 24.50 -3.14 -0.60
C ASN A 258 25.54 -2.39 -1.46
N SER A 259 25.25 -2.19 -2.74
CA SER A 259 26.11 -1.38 -3.63
C SER A 259 26.05 0.09 -3.24
N HIS A 260 24.85 0.62 -2.94
CA HIS A 260 24.69 1.97 -2.38
C HIS A 260 25.40 2.16 -1.03
N ILE A 261 25.31 1.17 -0.12
CA ILE A 261 26.02 1.20 1.18
C ILE A 261 27.55 1.20 0.97
N SER A 262 28.04 0.37 0.04
CA SER A 262 29.47 0.31 -0.29
C SER A 262 29.97 1.60 -0.94
N TYR A 263 29.20 2.15 -1.86
CA TYR A 263 29.44 3.46 -2.49
C TYR A 263 29.57 4.55 -1.44
N GLY A 264 28.59 4.69 -0.54
CA GLY A 264 28.64 5.67 0.55
C GLY A 264 29.85 5.47 1.48
N ASN A 265 30.22 4.23 1.79
CA ASN A 265 31.42 3.94 2.58
C ASN A 265 32.71 4.35 1.87
N ASN A 266 32.83 4.13 0.56
CA ASN A 266 34.03 4.49 -0.18
C ASN A 266 34.12 6.01 -0.43
N LEU A 267 32.98 6.69 -0.61
CA LEU A 267 32.92 8.15 -0.57
C LEU A 267 33.37 8.73 0.78
N ILE A 268 32.97 8.12 1.91
CA ILE A 268 33.47 8.57 3.22
C ILE A 268 34.99 8.41 3.30
N LYS A 269 35.52 7.26 2.86
CA LYS A 269 36.96 6.99 2.88
C LYS A 269 37.77 7.96 2.04
N ILE A 270 37.27 8.39 0.87
CA ILE A 270 38.02 9.35 0.03
C ILE A 270 38.08 10.73 0.69
N VAL A 271 36.98 11.20 1.27
CA VAL A 271 36.97 12.48 1.99
C VAL A 271 37.84 12.42 3.26
N GLU A 272 37.77 11.31 4.01
CA GLU A 272 38.64 11.08 5.17
C GLU A 272 40.12 10.98 4.77
N PHE A 273 40.45 10.34 3.65
CA PHE A 273 41.81 10.27 3.11
C PHE A 273 42.36 11.66 2.73
N LEU A 274 41.55 12.47 2.04
CA LEU A 274 41.93 13.84 1.68
C LEU A 274 42.10 14.72 2.92
N ASN A 275 41.26 14.55 3.94
CA ASN A 275 41.40 15.28 5.21
C ASN A 275 42.70 14.91 5.95
N LEU A 276 42.99 13.61 6.08
CA LEU A 276 44.19 13.11 6.76
C LEU A 276 45.50 13.56 6.08
N ASN A 277 45.44 13.85 4.79
CA ASN A 277 46.56 14.31 3.98
C ASN A 277 46.43 15.77 3.56
N SER A 278 45.67 16.57 4.31
CA SER A 278 45.55 18.01 4.04
C SER A 278 46.93 18.68 4.00
N GLY A 279 47.16 19.50 2.97
CA GLY A 279 48.46 20.12 2.69
C GLY A 279 49.47 19.24 1.94
N LYS A 280 49.11 18.00 1.60
CA LYS A 280 49.90 17.08 0.75
C LYS A 280 49.25 16.81 -0.61
N TRP A 281 48.23 17.58 -0.92
CA TRP A 281 47.56 17.59 -2.20
C TRP A 281 47.04 19.00 -2.49
N GLU A 282 46.94 19.33 -3.76
CA GLU A 282 46.44 20.61 -4.26
C GLU A 282 45.47 20.34 -5.42
N TYR A 283 44.54 21.26 -5.66
CA TYR A 283 43.59 21.18 -6.77
C TYR A 283 43.80 22.37 -7.69
N GLU A 284 44.37 22.10 -8.87
CA GLU A 284 44.70 23.10 -9.88
C GLU A 284 44.31 22.60 -11.27
N ASN A 285 43.78 23.49 -12.13
CA ASN A 285 43.40 23.16 -13.52
C ASN A 285 42.50 21.91 -13.64
N GLU A 286 41.56 21.74 -12.72
CA GLU A 286 40.64 20.59 -12.64
C GLU A 286 41.30 19.26 -12.27
N GLU A 287 42.58 19.27 -11.86
CA GLU A 287 43.34 18.08 -11.49
C GLU A 287 43.74 18.11 -10.01
N LEU A 288 43.73 16.93 -9.37
CA LEU A 288 44.29 16.71 -8.04
C LEU A 288 45.75 16.33 -8.16
N ILE A 289 46.63 17.16 -7.60
CA ILE A 289 48.08 16.96 -7.61
C ILE A 289 48.49 16.51 -6.20
N PHE A 290 49.16 15.36 -6.09
CA PHE A 290 49.64 14.83 -4.81
C PHE A 290 51.14 15.06 -4.63
N GLU A 291 51.57 15.22 -3.37
CA GLU A 291 52.99 15.41 -3.02
C GLU A 291 53.88 14.22 -3.47
N ASN A 292 53.32 13.01 -3.53
CA ASN A 292 54.04 11.81 -3.95
C ASN A 292 53.11 10.75 -4.58
N SER A 293 53.73 9.81 -5.30
CA SER A 293 53.04 8.75 -6.04
C SER A 293 52.33 7.72 -5.16
N GLU A 294 52.74 7.56 -3.89
CA GLU A 294 52.06 6.64 -2.96
C GLU A 294 50.66 7.16 -2.61
N LEU A 295 50.55 8.46 -2.32
CA LEU A 295 49.27 9.12 -2.06
C LEU A 295 48.36 9.10 -3.29
N GLU A 296 48.91 9.40 -4.47
CA GLU A 296 48.18 9.36 -5.74
C GLU A 296 47.65 7.94 -6.02
N THR A 297 48.50 6.92 -5.88
CA THR A 297 48.10 5.51 -6.04
C THR A 297 46.96 5.17 -5.07
N LYS A 298 47.06 5.62 -3.81
CA LYS A 298 46.02 5.34 -2.82
C LYS A 298 44.69 6.01 -3.14
N TYR A 299 44.73 7.24 -3.65
CA TYR A 299 43.57 7.96 -4.12
C TYR A 299 42.90 7.24 -5.30
N LEU A 300 43.69 6.83 -6.31
CA LEU A 300 43.20 6.10 -7.47
C LEU A 300 42.54 4.76 -7.08
N GLU A 301 43.12 4.00 -6.15
CA GLU A 301 42.49 2.79 -5.60
C GLU A 301 41.11 3.04 -4.97
N LEU A 302 40.89 4.22 -4.37
CA LEU A 302 39.61 4.58 -3.78
C LEU A 302 38.61 5.01 -4.85
N ILE A 303 39.05 5.77 -5.85
CA ILE A 303 38.25 6.13 -7.02
C ILE A 303 37.79 4.89 -7.77
N ASP A 304 38.67 3.93 -8.03
CA ASP A 304 38.33 2.68 -8.73
C ASP A 304 37.20 1.92 -8.01
N LYS A 305 37.23 1.88 -6.68
CA LYS A 305 36.17 1.24 -5.88
C LYS A 305 34.86 2.01 -5.95
N ILE A 306 34.90 3.34 -5.96
CA ILE A 306 33.71 4.19 -6.10
C ILE A 306 33.07 3.94 -7.47
N THR A 307 33.88 3.95 -8.54
CA THR A 307 33.46 3.66 -9.92
C THR A 307 32.89 2.25 -10.05
N GLU A 308 33.51 1.24 -9.43
CA GLU A 308 32.97 -0.13 -9.39
C GLU A 308 31.59 -0.15 -8.71
N ASN A 309 31.44 0.53 -7.58
CA ASN A 309 30.15 0.59 -6.88
C ASN A 309 29.07 1.31 -7.69
N GLU A 310 29.40 2.39 -8.39
CA GLU A 310 28.48 3.10 -9.27
C GLU A 310 28.01 2.22 -10.43
N ASN A 311 28.93 1.51 -11.07
CA ASN A 311 28.60 0.53 -12.11
C ASN A 311 27.66 -0.57 -11.59
N GLN A 312 27.87 -1.04 -10.35
CA GLN A 312 26.95 -1.99 -9.72
C GLN A 312 25.59 -1.36 -9.43
N VAL A 313 25.54 -0.13 -8.92
CA VAL A 313 24.28 0.60 -8.68
C VAL A 313 23.47 0.71 -9.96
N ASN A 314 24.09 1.14 -11.07
CA ASN A 314 23.41 1.29 -12.36
C ASN A 314 22.88 -0.06 -12.86
N LYS A 315 23.74 -1.09 -12.87
CA LYS A 315 23.34 -2.46 -13.24
C LYS A 315 22.15 -2.96 -12.42
N TRP A 316 22.19 -2.79 -11.11
CA TRP A 316 21.13 -3.28 -10.24
C TRP A 316 19.85 -2.44 -10.30
N THR A 317 19.95 -1.16 -10.66
CA THR A 317 18.79 -0.30 -10.95
C THR A 317 18.02 -0.83 -12.15
N ASP A 318 18.72 -1.16 -13.25
CA ASP A 318 18.11 -1.75 -14.44
C ASP A 318 17.40 -3.08 -14.13
N GLU A 319 18.05 -3.94 -13.33
CA GLU A 319 17.45 -5.19 -12.90
C GLU A 319 16.25 -4.97 -11.97
N LEU A 320 16.28 -3.96 -11.11
CA LEU A 320 15.16 -3.63 -10.21
C LEU A 320 13.93 -3.23 -11.01
N ILE A 321 14.11 -2.39 -12.04
CA ILE A 321 13.02 -1.94 -12.93
C ILE A 321 12.38 -3.13 -13.67
N LYS A 322 13.18 -4.13 -14.09
CA LYS A 322 12.65 -5.34 -14.74
C LYS A 322 11.73 -6.14 -13.83
N VAL A 323 12.01 -6.19 -12.53
CA VAL A 323 11.31 -7.03 -11.55
C VAL A 323 10.22 -6.32 -10.73
N MET A 324 10.00 -5.03 -10.97
CA MET A 324 8.86 -4.25 -10.44
C MET A 324 7.52 -4.80 -10.94
#